data_AF-A0A6P1X0B9-F1
#
_entry.id   AF-A0A6P1X0B9-F1
#
_cell.length_a   1.000
_cell.length_b   1.000
_cell.length_c   1.000
_cell.angle_alpha   90.00
_cell.angle_beta   90.00
_cell.angle_gamma   90.00
#
_symmetry.space_group_name_H-M   'P 1'
#
loop_
_entity.id
_entity.type
_entity.pdbx_description
1 polymer ?
#
loop_
_entity_poly.entity_id
_entity_poly.type
_entity_poly.pdbx_seq_one_letter_code
_entity_poly.pdbx_strand_id
1 'polypeptide(L)'
;MATLRKIGIRILNEVERNEQSIEAIKFFFESLYGIEKYRKYIRGSSSGTIFYDVPGIGEVGFKILIPNYLRSMCKDCKIREKGKCGEYFYGIRLENLLGNYNIRLCVHKISPETYYRLSEFKYSSAFNELKGEI
;
A
#
# COMPACT_ATOMS: atom_id res chain seq x y z
N MET A 1 23.38 -7.99 18.94
CA MET A 1 22.36 -6.94 18.78
C MET A 1 21.75 -7.02 17.39
N ALA A 2 20.49 -6.61 17.21
CA ALA A 2 19.82 -6.57 15.90
C ALA A 2 20.61 -5.75 14.85
N THR A 3 21.41 -4.78 15.29
CA THR A 3 22.37 -3.98 14.49
C THR A 3 23.47 -4.79 13.79
N LEU A 4 23.76 -6.03 14.19
CA LEU A 4 24.69 -6.92 13.47
C LEU A 4 24.06 -7.56 12.22
N ARG A 5 22.72 -7.55 12.12
CA ARG A 5 22.00 -8.15 11.00
C ARG A 5 21.61 -7.04 10.03
N LYS A 6 22.09 -7.13 8.78
CA LYS A 6 21.72 -6.22 7.68
C LYS A 6 20.27 -6.46 7.22
N ILE A 7 19.31 -6.28 8.12
CA ILE A 7 17.88 -6.45 7.87
C ILE A 7 17.29 -5.07 7.64
N GLY A 8 16.70 -4.86 6.46
CA GLY A 8 15.99 -3.61 6.17
C GLY A 8 14.76 -3.47 7.08
N ILE A 9 14.69 -2.36 7.81
CA ILE A 9 13.58 -2.04 8.71
C ILE A 9 12.60 -1.12 7.98
N ARG A 10 11.29 -1.37 8.16
CA ARG A 10 10.25 -0.47 7.68
C ARG A 10 9.23 -0.17 8.77
N ILE A 11 8.93 1.11 8.94
CA ILE A 11 7.86 1.61 9.80
C ILE A 11 6.58 1.71 8.97
N LEU A 12 5.47 1.26 9.56
CA LEU A 12 4.13 1.35 9.00
C LEU A 12 3.33 2.33 9.84
N ASN A 13 2.53 3.18 9.19
CA ASN A 13 1.57 4.01 9.89
C ASN A 13 0.38 3.18 10.40
N GLU A 14 -0.26 3.68 11.46
CA GLU A 14 -1.57 3.21 11.89
C GLU A 14 -2.63 3.62 10.86
N VAL A 15 -3.47 2.68 10.45
CA VAL A 15 -4.47 2.93 9.38
C VAL A 15 -5.61 3.81 9.89
N GLU A 16 -6.06 3.61 11.15
CA GLU A 16 -7.21 4.33 11.71
C GLU A 16 -6.89 5.78 12.12
N ARG A 17 -5.61 6.07 12.41
CA ARG A 17 -5.11 7.40 12.79
C ARG A 17 -4.02 7.86 11.82
N ASN A 18 -4.31 7.74 10.53
CA ASN A 18 -3.33 7.87 9.46
C ASN A 18 -2.52 9.17 9.54
N GLU A 19 -3.18 10.33 9.65
CA GLU A 19 -2.51 11.63 9.71
C GLU A 19 -1.63 11.76 10.94
N GLN A 20 -2.17 11.49 12.13
CA GLN A 20 -1.43 11.58 13.39
C GLN A 20 -0.25 10.59 13.43
N SER A 21 -0.44 9.39 12.89
CA SER A 21 0.62 8.38 12.82
C SER A 21 1.73 8.78 11.84
N ILE A 22 1.39 9.36 10.69
CA ILE A 22 2.38 9.88 9.74
C ILE A 22 3.21 11.00 10.40
N GLU A 23 2.57 11.92 11.11
CA GLU A 23 3.25 13.01 11.83
C GLU A 23 4.15 12.47 12.95
N ALA A 24 3.65 11.53 13.77
CA ALA A 24 4.44 10.90 14.82
C ALA A 24 5.67 10.17 14.27
N ILE A 25 5.55 9.51 13.11
CA ILE A 25 6.67 8.84 12.44
C ILE A 25 7.71 9.85 11.94
N LYS A 26 7.27 10.97 11.36
CA LYS A 26 8.19 12.05 10.95
C LYS A 26 8.95 12.61 12.15
N PHE A 27 8.24 12.92 13.23
CA PHE A 27 8.83 13.38 14.48
C PHE A 27 9.80 12.34 15.08
N PHE A 28 9.46 11.06 15.00
CA PHE A 28 10.35 9.98 15.41
C PHE A 28 11.68 10.01 14.65
N PHE A 29 11.66 10.13 13.31
CA PHE A 29 12.89 10.27 12.53
C PHE A 29 13.66 11.53 12.88
N GLU A 30 13.00 12.67 13.04
CA GLU A 30 13.63 13.94 13.46
C GLU A 30 14.33 13.79 14.82
N SER A 31 13.67 13.15 15.79
CA SER A 31 14.22 12.90 17.13
C SER A 31 15.46 12.00 17.14
N LEU A 32 15.65 11.20 16.09
CA LEU A 32 16.81 10.33 15.89
C LEU A 32 17.87 10.96 14.98
N TYR A 33 17.73 12.23 14.60
CA TYR A 33 18.56 12.90 13.59
C TYR A 33 18.54 12.18 12.22
N GLY A 34 17.42 11.51 11.92
CA GLY A 34 17.21 10.82 10.66
C GLY A 34 17.04 11.80 9.50
N ILE A 35 17.77 11.56 8.40
CA ILE A 35 17.75 12.41 7.21
C ILE A 35 17.08 11.66 6.07
N GLU A 36 16.04 12.24 5.48
CA GLU A 36 15.42 11.70 4.27
C GLU A 36 16.45 11.66 3.12
N LYS A 37 16.66 10.48 2.53
CA LYS A 37 17.62 10.27 1.43
C LYS A 37 16.95 10.21 0.07
N TYR A 38 15.93 9.37 -0.06
CA TYR A 38 15.21 9.16 -1.31
C TYR A 38 13.84 8.52 -1.07
N ARG A 39 13.02 8.49 -2.12
CA ARG A 39 11.69 7.87 -2.11
C ARG A 39 11.60 6.84 -3.22
N LYS A 40 10.95 5.71 -2.94
CA LYS A 40 10.60 4.68 -3.92
C LYS A 40 9.10 4.60 -4.07
N TYR A 41 8.62 4.72 -5.30
CA TYR A 41 7.21 4.61 -5.64
C TYR A 41 6.97 3.39 -6.52
N ILE A 42 5.87 2.67 -6.28
CA ILE A 42 5.47 1.54 -7.12
C ILE A 42 4.48 2.05 -8.16
N ARG A 43 4.88 2.02 -9.44
CA ARG A 43 4.00 2.45 -10.54
C ARG A 43 2.71 1.64 -10.54
N GLY A 44 1.59 2.32 -10.69
CA GLY A 44 0.26 1.70 -10.73
C GLY A 44 -0.22 1.18 -9.37
N SER A 45 0.47 1.50 -8.27
CA SER A 45 0.09 1.11 -6.91
C SER A 45 0.07 2.34 -6.01
N SER A 46 -0.73 2.27 -4.95
CA SER A 46 -0.73 3.25 -3.87
C SER A 46 0.43 3.11 -2.90
N SER A 47 1.37 2.18 -3.11
CA SER A 47 2.49 1.99 -2.21
C SER A 47 3.69 2.87 -2.58
N GLY A 48 4.20 3.59 -1.58
CA GLY A 48 5.51 4.23 -1.61
C GLY A 48 6.34 3.89 -0.37
N THR A 49 7.61 4.26 -0.39
CA THR A 49 8.49 4.21 0.78
C THR A 49 9.42 5.43 0.76
N ILE A 50 9.49 6.14 1.87
CA ILE A 50 10.50 7.18 2.12
C ILE A 50 11.64 6.52 2.89
N PHE A 51 12.88 6.69 2.47
CA PHE A 51 14.04 6.11 3.14
C PHE A 51 14.78 7.20 3.90
N TYR A 52 15.02 6.95 5.19
CA TYR A 52 15.79 7.79 6.08
C TYR A 52 17.13 7.10 6.40
N ASP A 53 18.20 7.88 6.42
CA ASP A 53 19.47 7.47 7.02
C ASP A 53 19.49 7.92 8.47
N VAL A 54 19.58 6.96 9.41
CA VAL A 54 19.49 7.22 10.85
C VAL A 54 20.83 6.88 11.52
N PRO A 55 21.51 7.85 12.17
CA PRO A 55 22.78 7.61 12.85
C PRO A 55 22.77 6.40 13.80
N GLY A 56 23.75 5.49 13.64
CA GLY A 56 23.88 4.29 14.46
C GLY A 56 22.90 3.15 14.14
N ILE A 57 21.91 3.36 13.26
CA ILE A 57 20.94 2.36 12.81
C ILE A 57 21.16 2.03 11.33
N GLY A 58 21.39 3.04 10.49
CA GLY A 58 21.47 2.94 9.04
C GLY A 58 20.14 3.26 8.36
N GLU A 59 19.89 2.66 7.19
CA GLU A 59 18.71 2.95 6.39
C GLU A 59 17.43 2.34 7.00
N VAL A 60 16.43 3.19 7.24
CA VAL A 60 15.10 2.81 7.72
C VAL A 60 14.06 3.36 6.76
N GLY A 61 13.17 2.49 6.28
CA GLY A 61 12.08 2.89 5.41
C GLY A 61 10.82 3.29 6.19
N PHE A 62 10.08 4.24 5.68
CA PHE A 62 8.73 4.59 6.10
C PHE A 62 7.77 4.30 4.95
N LYS A 63 6.88 3.33 5.12
CA LYS A 63 5.87 3.02 4.12
C LYS A 63 4.81 4.12 4.11
N ILE A 64 4.53 4.64 2.93
CA ILE A 64 3.50 5.66 2.72
C ILE A 64 2.47 5.17 1.71
N LEU A 65 1.26 5.72 1.81
CA LEU A 65 0.19 5.52 0.84
C LEU A 65 0.03 6.77 -0.03
N ILE A 66 -0.13 6.54 -1.33
CA ILE A 66 -0.32 7.58 -2.34
C ILE A 66 -1.67 7.32 -2.99
N PRO A 67 -2.56 8.33 -3.09
CA PRO A 67 -3.84 8.14 -3.74
C PRO A 67 -3.69 7.62 -5.17
N ASN A 68 -4.11 6.37 -5.40
CA ASN A 68 -4.18 5.77 -6.72
C ASN A 68 -5.43 4.89 -6.78
N TYR A 69 -6.36 5.22 -7.67
CA TYR A 69 -7.65 4.56 -7.75
C TYR A 69 -7.80 3.91 -9.13
N LEU A 70 -8.06 2.61 -9.15
CA LEU A 70 -8.51 1.95 -10.38
C LEU A 70 -9.95 2.33 -10.65
N ARG A 71 -10.25 2.93 -11.80
CA ARG A 71 -11.58 3.30 -12.24
C ARG A 71 -12.53 2.10 -12.27
N SER A 72 -12.05 0.95 -12.75
CA SER A 72 -12.78 -0.33 -12.80
C SER A 72 -13.31 -0.77 -11.44
N MET A 73 -12.62 -0.40 -10.36
CA MET A 73 -12.97 -0.73 -8.98
C MET A 73 -13.65 0.43 -8.23
N CYS A 74 -13.27 1.68 -8.53
CA CYS A 74 -13.51 2.82 -7.66
C CYS A 74 -14.51 3.85 -8.20
N LYS A 75 -15.01 3.73 -9.44
CA LYS A 75 -15.88 4.73 -10.09
C LYS A 75 -17.07 5.15 -9.22
N ASP A 76 -17.74 4.18 -8.58
CA ASP A 76 -18.96 4.39 -7.79
C ASP A 76 -18.82 3.85 -6.35
N CYS A 77 -17.60 3.96 -5.79
CA CYS A 77 -17.29 3.37 -4.49
C CYS A 77 -17.79 4.24 -3.31
N LYS A 78 -18.84 3.78 -2.63
CA LYS A 78 -19.41 4.45 -1.43
C LYS A 78 -18.44 4.65 -0.28
N ILE A 79 -17.41 3.81 -0.17
CA ILE A 79 -16.37 3.94 0.86
C ILE A 79 -15.50 5.17 0.56
N ARG A 80 -15.14 5.36 -0.72
CA ARG A 80 -14.41 6.53 -1.21
C ARG A 80 -15.25 7.80 -1.12
N GLU A 81 -16.51 7.76 -1.55
CA GLU A 81 -17.43 8.91 -1.47
C GLU A 81 -17.58 9.45 -0.04
N LYS A 82 -17.54 8.55 0.96
CA LYS A 82 -17.60 8.91 2.39
C LYS A 82 -16.25 9.31 3.00
N GLY A 83 -15.18 9.37 2.22
CA GLY A 83 -13.83 9.67 2.72
C GLY A 83 -13.22 8.58 3.59
N LYS A 84 -13.75 7.35 3.56
CA LYS A 84 -13.32 6.23 4.43
C LYS A 84 -12.37 5.24 3.73
N CYS A 85 -11.83 5.58 2.56
CA CYS A 85 -10.92 4.71 1.83
C CYS A 85 -9.51 4.81 2.42
N GLY A 86 -9.07 3.78 3.16
CA GLY A 86 -7.78 3.80 3.86
C GLY A 86 -6.58 3.28 3.07
N GLU A 87 -6.77 2.55 1.96
CA GLU A 87 -5.66 1.84 1.28
C GLU A 87 -5.56 2.11 -0.23
N TYR A 88 -6.58 2.74 -0.83
CA TYR A 88 -6.67 2.97 -2.27
C TYR A 88 -6.46 1.65 -3.06
N PHE A 89 -5.91 1.68 -4.28
CA PHE A 89 -5.43 0.48 -4.95
C PHE A 89 -3.99 0.18 -4.53
N TYR A 90 -3.83 -0.62 -3.48
CA TYR A 90 -2.52 -1.01 -2.98
C TYR A 90 -1.80 -2.03 -3.88
N GLY A 91 -2.54 -2.98 -4.45
CA GLY A 91 -1.98 -4.01 -5.32
C GLY A 91 -2.86 -5.26 -5.42
N ILE A 92 -2.33 -6.29 -6.07
CA ILE A 92 -3.00 -7.58 -6.27
C ILE A 92 -2.67 -8.48 -5.08
N ARG A 93 -3.68 -8.88 -4.29
CA ARG A 93 -3.53 -9.86 -3.21
C ARG A 93 -4.05 -11.22 -3.67
N LEU A 94 -3.19 -12.23 -3.67
CA LEU A 94 -3.59 -13.62 -3.85
C LEU A 94 -4.06 -14.19 -2.50
N GLU A 95 -5.29 -14.67 -2.43
CA GLU A 95 -5.88 -15.33 -1.27
C GLU A 95 -6.17 -16.80 -1.61
N ASN A 96 -5.90 -17.72 -0.68
CA ASN A 96 -6.30 -19.13 -0.81
C ASN A 96 -7.41 -19.41 0.21
N LEU A 97 -8.63 -19.60 -0.26
CA LEU A 97 -9.77 -19.99 0.55
C LEU A 97 -10.08 -21.46 0.28
N LEU A 98 -9.67 -22.33 1.22
CA LEU A 98 -9.96 -23.78 1.18
C LEU A 98 -9.54 -24.45 -0.15
N GLY A 99 -8.36 -24.09 -0.68
CA GLY A 99 -7.85 -24.62 -1.95
C GLY A 99 -8.22 -23.79 -3.18
N ASN A 100 -9.08 -22.78 -3.03
CA ASN A 100 -9.46 -21.90 -4.13
C ASN A 100 -8.64 -20.61 -4.10
N TYR A 101 -7.82 -20.41 -5.13
CA TYR A 101 -7.05 -19.19 -5.32
C TYR A 101 -7.91 -18.08 -5.90
N ASN A 102 -7.93 -16.95 -5.21
CA ASN A 102 -8.66 -15.76 -5.59
C ASN A 102 -7.76 -14.53 -5.55
N ILE A 103 -8.10 -13.54 -6.36
CA ILE A 103 -7.46 -12.24 -6.39
C ILE A 103 -8.36 -11.23 -5.70
N ARG A 104 -7.83 -10.56 -4.67
CA ARG A 104 -8.45 -9.43 -4.00
C ARG A 104 -7.71 -8.15 -4.33
N LEU A 105 -8.44 -7.13 -4.80
CA LEU A 105 -7.92 -5.81 -5.15
C LEU A 105 -8.26 -4.73 -4.12
N CYS A 106 -9.24 -4.98 -3.25
CA CYS A 106 -9.66 -4.04 -2.21
C CYS A 106 -9.80 -4.73 -0.85
N VAL A 107 -9.20 -4.16 0.20
CA VAL A 107 -9.40 -4.66 1.57
C VAL A 107 -10.75 -4.27 2.17
N HIS A 108 -11.33 -3.15 1.75
CA HIS A 108 -12.57 -2.62 2.35
C HIS A 108 -13.85 -3.17 1.72
N LYS A 109 -13.78 -3.80 0.54
CA LYS A 109 -14.95 -4.26 -0.22
C LYS A 109 -14.67 -5.61 -0.87
N ILE A 110 -15.60 -6.56 -0.72
CA ILE A 110 -15.66 -7.79 -1.53
C ILE A 110 -16.87 -7.65 -2.46
N SER A 111 -16.61 -7.59 -3.76
CA SER A 111 -17.64 -7.53 -4.81
C SER A 111 -17.06 -8.02 -6.14
N PRO A 112 -17.89 -8.19 -7.19
CA PRO A 112 -17.41 -8.64 -8.50
C PRO A 112 -16.34 -7.74 -9.14
N GLU A 113 -16.23 -6.47 -8.72
CA GLU A 113 -15.22 -5.52 -9.20
C GLU A 113 -13.92 -5.52 -8.38
N THR A 114 -13.88 -6.26 -7.26
CA THR A 114 -12.73 -6.24 -6.32
C THR A 114 -12.24 -7.62 -5.93
N TYR A 115 -12.96 -8.67 -6.30
CA TYR A 115 -12.68 -10.04 -5.92
C TYR A 115 -12.96 -10.99 -7.09
N TYR A 116 -11.94 -11.73 -7.50
CA TYR A 116 -11.99 -12.58 -8.70
C TYR A 116 -11.45 -13.97 -8.38
N ARG A 117 -11.95 -15.01 -9.04
CA ARG A 117 -11.18 -16.25 -9.12
C ARG A 117 -9.89 -15.98 -9.88
N LEU A 118 -8.80 -16.63 -9.50
CA LEU A 118 -7.51 -16.45 -10.17
C LEU A 118 -7.61 -16.69 -11.69
N SER A 119 -8.37 -17.70 -12.11
CA SER A 119 -8.58 -18.04 -13.52
C SER A 119 -9.34 -16.98 -14.33
N GLU A 120 -10.18 -16.19 -13.65
CA GLU A 120 -11.08 -15.19 -14.26
C GLU A 120 -10.44 -13.80 -14.31
N PHE A 121 -9.50 -13.52 -13.40
CA PHE A 121 -8.93 -12.19 -13.23
C PHE A 121 -8.39 -11.57 -14.53
N LYS A 122 -7.73 -12.36 -15.39
CA LYS A 122 -7.16 -11.91 -16.67
C LYS A 122 -8.19 -11.42 -17.69
N TYR A 123 -9.48 -11.70 -17.47
CA TYR A 123 -10.59 -11.23 -18.30
C TYR A 123 -11.34 -10.05 -17.68
N SER A 124 -10.92 -9.58 -16.51
CA SER A 124 -11.57 -8.47 -15.81
C SER A 124 -11.20 -7.10 -16.39
N SER A 125 -12.09 -6.13 -16.20
CA SER A 125 -11.80 -4.72 -16.48
C SER A 125 -10.61 -4.20 -15.66
N ALA A 126 -10.45 -4.67 -14.41
CA ALA A 126 -9.32 -4.30 -13.57
C ALA A 126 -7.97 -4.77 -14.14
N PHE A 127 -7.91 -5.96 -14.74
CA PHE A 127 -6.69 -6.44 -15.37
C PHE A 127 -6.31 -5.63 -16.61
N ASN A 128 -7.29 -5.27 -17.45
CA ASN A 128 -7.07 -4.41 -18.61
C ASN A 128 -6.62 -2.99 -18.20
N GLU A 129 -7.18 -2.44 -17.13
CA GLU A 129 -6.74 -1.15 -16.57
C GLU A 129 -5.28 -1.21 -16.08
N LEU A 130 -4.89 -2.30 -15.41
CA LEU A 130 -3.51 -2.50 -14.94
C LEU A 130 -2.50 -2.64 -16.07
N LYS A 131 -2.93 -3.07 -17.25
CA LYS A 131 -2.12 -3.08 -18.48
C LYS A 131 -2.00 -1.71 -19.15
N GLY A 132 -2.81 -0.73 -18.73
CA GLY A 132 -2.89 0.59 -19.36
C GLY A 132 -3.74 0.61 -20.65
N GLU A 133 -4.70 -0.31 -20.78
CA GLU A 133 -5.54 -0.48 -21.97
C GLU A 133 -6.93 0.19 -21.84
N ILE A 134 -7.14 1.03 -20.82
CA ILE A 134 -8.41 1.73 -20.51
C ILE A 134 -8.14 3.20 -20.17
#